data_AF-A0A9E2X1Y0-F1
#
_entry.id   AF-A0A9E2X1Y0-F1
#
_cell.length_a   1.000
_cell.length_b   1.000
_cell.length_c   1.000
_cell.angle_alpha   90.00
_cell.angle_beta   90.00
_cell.angle_gamma   90.00
#
_symmetry.space_group_name_H-M   'P 1'
#
loop_
_entity.id
_entity.type
_entity.pdbx_description
1 polymer ?
#
loop_
_entity_poly.entity_id
_entity_poly.type
_entity_poly.pdbx_seq_one_letter_code
_entity_poly.pdbx_strand_id
1 'polypeptide(L)'
;DEWVAPVEAKAGPDGQVWVADWYNFIVQHNPTPSPDRGGYQAENGEGNAYVNPLRDKQHGRIWRVVYKGSDPDKQQITSLSKDDPDGLIRALKSDNMFWRITAQRLLVERQDEEVLPALYKLVKSNSLDEIGENPAGMHALWIMDALGALDGSNQEAYEVVVKALGHNSAAVRKAAVELLPVSLWSKEELMASKVLTDEDPQVRLAAILKLAEMPSSVNTGKLLYRLSMDPEYGSDPWLSRAIYTTAVRNRQGFMDSYLASNPNFSLPLDSSAFETLTDREAFMANYYTKPSSDQAVLAASSGDARQINISVIKNQMKYDIKDFTVKAGETVEIVFTNPDFMQHNLLIIQPGQLEVVGAAADELARSPDGAEKNYVPQIPQVLYNTPLVDPNNTVRLTFKAPSQPGDYPFVCTFPGHWRLMNGIMRVTGSEVN
;
A
#
# COMPACT_ATOMS: atom_id res chain seq x y z
N ASP A 1 -2.66 33.39 -37.15
CA ASP A 1 -3.76 32.51 -37.54
C ASP A 1 -4.69 32.40 -36.36
N GLU A 2 -5.81 33.09 -36.47
CA GLU A 2 -6.85 33.25 -35.45
C GLU A 2 -7.70 31.98 -35.26
N TRP A 3 -7.52 30.98 -36.12
CA TRP A 3 -8.22 29.70 -36.07
C TRP A 3 -7.44 28.63 -35.31
N VAL A 4 -6.20 28.92 -34.87
CA VAL A 4 -5.39 27.97 -34.08
C VAL A 4 -6.05 27.70 -32.73
N ALA A 5 -6.51 26.47 -32.52
CA ALA A 5 -7.15 26.01 -31.29
C ALA A 5 -6.61 24.61 -30.89
N PRO A 6 -5.36 24.52 -30.37
CA PRO A 6 -4.77 23.27 -29.92
C PRO A 6 -5.59 22.66 -28.77
N VAL A 7 -5.92 21.38 -28.88
CA VAL A 7 -6.68 20.64 -27.85
C VAL A 7 -5.87 19.55 -27.17
N GLU A 8 -4.77 19.11 -27.79
CA GLU A 8 -3.89 18.06 -27.26
C GLU A 8 -2.51 18.14 -27.93
N ALA A 9 -1.45 17.79 -27.19
CA ALA A 9 -0.11 17.71 -27.73
C ALA A 9 0.70 16.60 -27.03
N LYS A 10 1.35 15.72 -27.81
CA LYS A 10 2.14 14.60 -27.30
C LYS A 10 3.39 14.34 -28.15
N ALA A 11 4.42 13.77 -27.53
CA ALA A 11 5.54 13.20 -28.27
C ALA A 11 5.06 11.98 -29.09
N GLY A 12 5.34 11.97 -30.39
CA GLY A 12 5.01 10.87 -31.29
C GLY A 12 6.08 9.79 -31.34
N PRO A 13 5.87 8.71 -32.12
CA PRO A 13 6.85 7.62 -32.30
C PRO A 13 8.20 8.08 -32.87
N ASP A 14 8.24 9.25 -33.49
CA ASP A 14 9.39 9.91 -34.10
C ASP A 14 10.08 10.93 -33.19
N GLY A 15 9.69 10.97 -31.92
CA GLY A 15 10.25 11.89 -30.93
C GLY A 15 9.86 13.36 -31.18
N GLN A 16 9.02 13.64 -32.18
CA GLN A 16 8.53 14.98 -32.47
C GLN A 16 7.23 15.25 -31.73
N VAL A 17 6.88 16.53 -31.54
CA VAL A 17 5.62 16.88 -30.88
C VAL A 17 4.51 16.91 -31.92
N TRP A 18 3.49 16.09 -31.74
CA TRP A 18 2.27 16.07 -32.54
C TRP A 18 1.18 16.82 -31.81
N VAL A 19 0.55 17.78 -32.48
CA VAL A 19 -0.51 18.63 -31.92
C VAL A 19 -1.79 18.37 -32.69
N ALA A 20 -2.84 18.00 -31.97
CA ALA A 20 -4.20 18.01 -32.49
C ALA A 20 -4.80 19.39 -32.27
N ASP A 21 -5.19 20.04 -33.35
CA ASP A 21 -5.74 21.38 -33.37
C ASP A 21 -7.14 21.33 -33.96
N TRP A 22 -8.11 21.81 -33.18
CA TRP A 22 -9.51 21.81 -33.59
C TRP A 22 -9.80 22.79 -34.73
N TYR A 23 -8.85 23.67 -35.06
CA TYR A 23 -8.90 24.66 -36.13
C TYR A 23 -10.21 25.45 -36.14
N ASN A 24 -10.52 26.10 -35.01
CA ASN A 24 -11.81 26.75 -34.80
C ASN A 24 -11.64 28.17 -34.30
N PHE A 25 -12.22 29.12 -35.02
CA PHE A 25 -12.26 30.52 -34.61
C PHE A 25 -13.14 30.73 -33.36
N ILE A 26 -14.17 29.89 -33.19
CA ILE A 26 -15.14 30.00 -32.09
C ILE A 26 -14.97 28.84 -31.12
N VAL A 27 -14.15 29.05 -30.09
CA VAL A 27 -13.90 28.06 -29.02
C VAL A 27 -14.87 28.19 -27.84
N GLN A 28 -15.61 29.30 -27.76
CA GLN A 28 -16.50 29.60 -26.64
C GLN A 28 -17.84 28.87 -26.77
N HIS A 29 -18.29 28.23 -25.69
CA HIS A 29 -19.64 27.67 -25.58
C HIS A 29 -20.60 28.67 -24.93
N ASN A 30 -20.20 29.26 -23.79
CA ASN A 30 -20.92 30.26 -23.01
C ASN A 30 -19.94 31.24 -22.33
N PRO A 31 -20.40 32.41 -21.83
CA PRO A 31 -21.73 33.00 -22.00
C PRO A 31 -22.02 33.43 -23.44
N THR A 32 -23.30 33.49 -23.82
CA THR A 32 -23.76 34.06 -25.09
C THR A 32 -23.40 35.54 -25.19
N PRO A 33 -22.74 35.98 -26.27
CA PRO A 33 -22.44 37.39 -26.48
C PRO A 33 -23.68 38.29 -26.45
N SER A 34 -23.55 39.45 -25.80
CA SER A 34 -24.53 40.54 -25.79
C SER A 34 -23.88 41.85 -26.26
N PRO A 35 -24.66 42.90 -26.59
CA PRO A 35 -24.09 44.20 -26.95
C PRO A 35 -23.10 44.74 -25.90
N ASP A 36 -23.42 44.59 -24.62
CA ASP A 36 -22.54 45.00 -23.51
C ASP A 36 -21.34 44.06 -23.29
N ARG A 37 -21.43 42.81 -23.75
CA ARG A 37 -20.43 41.75 -23.53
C ARG A 37 -20.20 40.97 -24.83
N GLY A 38 -19.24 41.41 -25.63
CA GLY A 38 -18.90 40.79 -26.92
C GLY A 38 -19.33 41.59 -28.14
N GLY A 39 -20.07 42.69 -27.97
CA GLY A 39 -20.28 43.72 -29.00
C GLY A 39 -21.38 43.42 -30.01
N TYR A 40 -22.14 42.33 -29.83
CA TYR A 40 -23.30 42.00 -30.64
C TYR A 40 -24.28 41.11 -29.88
N GLN A 41 -25.54 41.13 -30.28
CA GLN A 41 -26.56 40.24 -29.73
C GLN A 41 -26.49 38.88 -30.43
N ALA A 42 -25.94 37.87 -29.75
CA ALA A 42 -25.94 36.48 -30.24
C ALA A 42 -27.20 35.73 -29.77
N GLU A 43 -27.50 34.62 -30.45
CA GLU A 43 -28.63 33.73 -30.14
C GLU A 43 -28.13 32.31 -29.88
N ASN A 44 -28.83 31.56 -29.02
CA ASN A 44 -28.52 30.17 -28.71
C ASN A 44 -29.24 29.21 -29.65
N GLY A 45 -28.52 28.19 -30.10
CA GLY A 45 -29.04 27.08 -30.90
C GLY A 45 -29.31 25.85 -30.05
N GLU A 46 -29.48 24.71 -30.74
CA GLU A 46 -29.62 23.41 -30.12
C GLU A 46 -28.39 23.08 -29.24
N GLY A 47 -28.62 22.52 -28.05
CA GLY A 47 -27.57 22.26 -27.07
C GLY A 47 -27.08 23.51 -26.31
N ASN A 48 -27.81 24.63 -26.41
CA ASN A 48 -27.56 25.87 -25.68
C ASN A 48 -26.21 26.54 -25.99
N ALA A 49 -25.53 26.16 -27.08
CA ALA A 49 -24.39 26.88 -27.61
C ALA A 49 -24.87 28.08 -28.44
N TYR A 50 -24.20 29.23 -28.36
CA TYR A 50 -24.54 30.33 -29.26
C TYR A 50 -24.17 30.01 -30.71
N VAL A 51 -25.06 30.42 -31.62
CA VAL A 51 -24.93 30.22 -33.06
C VAL A 51 -23.94 31.24 -33.60
N ASN A 52 -22.89 30.76 -34.26
CA ASN A 52 -21.93 31.61 -34.94
C ASN A 52 -21.51 30.95 -36.26
N PRO A 53 -21.62 31.65 -37.41
CA PRO A 53 -21.28 31.09 -38.72
C PRO A 53 -19.78 30.78 -38.89
N LEU A 54 -18.91 31.35 -38.05
CA LEU A 54 -17.48 31.07 -38.04
C LEU A 54 -17.11 29.81 -37.25
N ARG A 55 -18.06 29.15 -36.60
CA ARG A 55 -17.79 27.90 -35.88
C ARG A 55 -17.63 26.76 -36.89
N ASP A 56 -16.40 26.30 -37.07
CA ASP A 56 -16.12 25.12 -37.89
C ASP A 56 -16.55 23.84 -37.15
N LYS A 57 -17.11 22.88 -37.90
CA LYS A 57 -17.60 21.59 -37.41
C LYS A 57 -17.06 20.41 -38.23
N GLN A 58 -16.24 20.67 -39.24
CA GLN A 58 -15.84 19.71 -40.27
C GLN A 58 -14.33 19.52 -40.32
N HIS A 59 -13.55 20.56 -40.00
CA HIS A 59 -12.10 20.52 -40.14
C HIS A 59 -11.40 20.44 -38.79
N GLY A 60 -10.18 19.91 -38.85
CA GLY A 60 -9.18 19.94 -37.80
C GLY A 60 -7.81 19.87 -38.45
N ARG A 61 -6.76 20.10 -37.68
CA ARG A 61 -5.36 20.05 -38.15
C ARG A 61 -4.54 19.16 -37.25
N ILE A 62 -3.60 18.45 -37.88
CA ILE A 62 -2.55 17.73 -37.17
C ILE A 62 -1.24 18.41 -37.52
N TRP A 63 -0.61 19.01 -36.52
CA TRP A 63 0.72 19.58 -36.66
C TRP A 63 1.75 18.58 -36.20
N ARG A 64 2.82 18.44 -36.98
CA ARG A 64 4.05 17.77 -36.57
C ARG A 64 5.11 18.84 -36.35
N VAL A 65 5.39 19.16 -35.10
CA VAL A 65 6.37 20.16 -34.69
C VAL A 65 7.73 19.47 -34.57
N VAL A 66 8.61 19.77 -35.53
CA VAL A 66 9.92 19.13 -35.66
C VAL A 66 11.01 20.00 -35.04
N TYR A 67 11.82 19.43 -34.15
CA TYR A 67 13.00 20.10 -33.62
C TYR A 67 14.03 20.29 -34.74
N LYS A 68 14.55 21.51 -34.93
CA LYS A 68 15.48 21.82 -36.05
C LYS A 68 16.79 21.02 -36.01
N GLY A 69 17.18 20.47 -34.86
CA GLY A 69 18.33 19.57 -34.71
C GLY A 69 17.95 18.09 -34.62
N SER A 70 16.71 17.71 -34.94
CA SER A 70 16.28 16.31 -34.93
C SER A 70 17.00 15.55 -36.03
N ASP A 71 17.55 14.40 -35.67
CA ASP A 71 18.10 13.44 -36.62
C ASP A 71 17.04 12.35 -36.89
N PRO A 72 16.42 12.29 -38.08
CA PRO A 72 15.43 11.27 -38.42
C PRO A 72 16.01 9.85 -38.34
N ASP A 73 17.33 9.70 -38.52
CA ASP A 73 18.01 8.40 -38.55
C ASP A 73 18.31 7.88 -37.13
N LYS A 74 18.14 8.69 -36.08
CA LYS A 74 18.20 8.23 -34.68
C LYS A 74 17.01 7.37 -34.27
N GLN A 75 15.98 7.27 -35.10
CA GLN A 75 14.77 6.53 -34.79
C GLN A 75 15.00 5.02 -34.90
N GLN A 76 15.42 4.38 -33.78
CA GLN A 76 15.81 2.97 -33.76
C GLN A 76 14.64 1.97 -33.81
N ILE A 77 13.45 2.41 -33.40
CA ILE A 77 12.25 1.56 -33.31
C ILE A 77 11.23 2.05 -34.34
N THR A 78 10.82 1.16 -35.24
CA THR A 78 9.81 1.43 -36.27
C THR A 78 8.48 0.71 -36.00
N SER A 79 8.52 -0.41 -35.27
CA SER A 79 7.35 -1.17 -34.84
C SER A 79 7.66 -2.02 -33.60
N LEU A 80 6.62 -2.42 -32.89
CA LEU A 80 6.69 -3.37 -31.78
C LEU A 80 5.60 -4.44 -31.96
N SER A 81 5.90 -5.68 -31.56
CA SER A 81 4.96 -6.81 -31.63
C SER A 81 4.88 -7.51 -30.28
N LYS A 82 3.68 -7.95 -29.90
CA LYS A 82 3.45 -8.81 -28.72
C LYS A 82 4.14 -10.18 -28.82
N ASP A 83 4.50 -10.59 -30.03
CA ASP A 83 5.14 -11.86 -30.33
C ASP A 83 6.69 -11.77 -30.29
N ASP A 84 7.26 -10.59 -30.02
CA ASP A 84 8.71 -10.36 -29.87
C ASP A 84 9.02 -9.82 -28.45
N PRO A 85 8.96 -10.65 -27.39
CA PRO A 85 9.20 -10.20 -26.02
C PRO A 85 10.59 -9.57 -25.84
N ASP A 86 11.61 -10.08 -26.53
CA ASP A 86 12.96 -9.51 -26.46
C ASP A 86 13.01 -8.08 -27.06
N GLY A 87 12.27 -7.85 -28.15
CA GLY A 87 12.08 -6.52 -28.73
C GLY A 87 11.38 -5.56 -27.78
N LEU A 88 10.33 -6.02 -27.09
CA LEU A 88 9.63 -5.23 -26.08
C LEU A 88 10.55 -4.87 -24.90
N ILE A 89 11.31 -5.83 -24.38
CA ILE A 89 12.28 -5.62 -23.30
C ILE A 89 13.37 -4.61 -23.71
N ARG A 90 13.87 -4.67 -24.95
CA ARG A 90 14.81 -3.66 -25.48
C ARG A 90 14.16 -2.28 -25.57
N ALA A 91 12.90 -2.21 -26.00
CA ALA A 91 12.18 -0.94 -26.17
C ALA A 91 11.93 -0.18 -24.87
N LEU A 92 11.92 -0.86 -23.71
CA LEU A 92 11.87 -0.20 -22.38
C LEU A 92 13.06 0.75 -22.13
N LYS A 93 14.17 0.59 -22.87
CA LYS A 93 15.34 1.48 -22.81
C LYS A 93 15.29 2.66 -23.79
N SER A 94 14.25 2.77 -24.61
CA SER A 94 14.14 3.88 -25.55
C SER A 94 14.08 5.21 -24.80
N ASP A 95 14.71 6.25 -25.33
CA ASP A 95 14.58 7.64 -24.88
C ASP A 95 13.16 8.21 -25.12
N ASN A 96 12.41 7.64 -26.07
CA ASN A 96 11.04 8.02 -26.37
C ASN A 96 10.01 7.25 -25.53
N MET A 97 9.26 8.00 -24.71
CA MET A 97 8.21 7.47 -23.84
C MET A 97 7.11 6.70 -24.59
N PHE A 98 6.81 7.08 -25.83
CA PHE A 98 5.83 6.36 -26.66
C PHE A 98 6.20 4.88 -26.80
N TRP A 99 7.47 4.60 -27.09
CA TRP A 99 7.95 3.22 -27.26
C TRP A 99 8.00 2.46 -25.94
N ARG A 100 8.42 3.11 -24.85
CA ARG A 100 8.45 2.48 -23.51
C ARG A 100 7.06 2.09 -23.03
N ILE A 101 6.09 3.00 -23.11
CA ILE A 101 4.70 2.74 -22.68
C ILE A 101 4.04 1.69 -23.58
N THR A 102 4.29 1.73 -24.90
CA THR A 102 3.78 0.71 -25.83
C THR A 102 4.37 -0.66 -25.50
N ALA A 103 5.67 -0.73 -25.22
CA ALA A 103 6.33 -1.97 -24.83
C ALA A 103 5.81 -2.53 -23.50
N GLN A 104 5.65 -1.67 -22.48
CA GLN A 104 5.02 -2.06 -21.21
C GLN A 104 3.61 -2.62 -21.44
N ARG A 105 2.76 -1.91 -22.19
CA ARG A 105 1.39 -2.38 -22.48
C ARG A 105 1.41 -3.76 -23.13
N LEU A 106 2.22 -3.95 -24.17
CA LEU A 106 2.30 -5.23 -24.89
C LEU A 106 2.86 -6.37 -24.01
N LEU A 107 3.82 -6.10 -23.12
CA LEU A 107 4.32 -7.08 -22.15
C LEU A 107 3.23 -7.47 -21.13
N VAL A 108 2.46 -6.50 -20.64
CA VAL A 108 1.35 -6.77 -19.71
C VAL A 108 0.22 -7.52 -20.41
N GLU A 109 -0.20 -7.11 -21.61
CA GLU A 109 -1.25 -7.79 -22.40
C GLU A 109 -0.88 -9.24 -22.75
N ARG A 110 0.42 -9.56 -22.82
CA ARG A 110 0.91 -10.92 -23.06
C ARG A 110 0.69 -11.85 -21.87
N GLN A 111 0.68 -11.33 -20.63
CA GLN A 111 0.52 -12.11 -19.39
C GLN A 111 1.51 -13.30 -19.28
N ASP A 112 2.73 -13.12 -19.78
CA ASP A 112 3.76 -14.15 -19.80
C ASP A 112 4.85 -13.85 -18.77
N GLU A 113 4.93 -14.66 -17.71
CA GLU A 113 5.90 -14.52 -16.63
C GLU A 113 7.33 -14.93 -17.03
N GLU A 114 7.55 -15.57 -18.19
CA GLU A 114 8.90 -15.94 -18.66
C GLU A 114 9.82 -14.73 -18.87
N VAL A 115 9.25 -13.52 -18.99
CA VAL A 115 10.03 -12.28 -19.10
C VAL A 115 10.59 -11.77 -17.77
N LEU A 116 10.11 -12.28 -16.62
CA LEU A 116 10.51 -11.79 -15.29
C LEU A 116 12.04 -11.77 -15.07
N PRO A 117 12.83 -12.81 -15.43
CA PRO A 117 14.28 -12.75 -15.27
C PRO A 117 14.95 -11.63 -16.07
N ALA A 118 14.38 -11.24 -17.22
CA ALA A 118 14.87 -10.11 -18.01
C ALA A 118 14.50 -8.77 -17.35
N LEU A 119 13.28 -8.66 -16.81
CA LEU A 119 12.82 -7.50 -16.05
C LEU A 119 13.67 -7.28 -14.80
N TYR A 120 13.99 -8.34 -14.04
CA TYR A 120 14.85 -8.26 -12.85
C TYR A 120 16.23 -7.69 -13.19
N LYS A 121 16.79 -8.03 -14.37
CA LYS A 121 18.06 -7.47 -14.83
C LYS A 121 17.97 -5.97 -15.12
N LEU A 122 16.84 -5.49 -15.64
CA LEU A 122 16.61 -4.06 -15.86
C LEU A 122 16.52 -3.30 -14.53
N VAL A 123 15.80 -3.84 -13.54
CA VAL A 123 15.70 -3.25 -12.20
C VAL A 123 17.05 -3.23 -11.47
N LYS A 124 17.84 -4.30 -11.58
CA LYS A 124 19.17 -4.40 -10.95
C LYS A 124 20.24 -3.52 -11.61
N SER A 125 19.98 -2.98 -12.80
CA SER A 125 20.96 -2.20 -13.56
C SER A 125 21.00 -0.75 -13.08
N ASN A 126 22.09 -0.35 -12.44
CA ASN A 126 22.31 1.06 -12.04
C ASN A 126 22.71 2.00 -13.21
N SER A 127 22.41 1.62 -14.46
CA SER A 127 22.65 2.47 -15.63
C SER A 127 21.65 3.61 -15.64
N LEU A 128 22.15 4.83 -15.81
CA LEU A 128 21.34 6.04 -15.88
C LEU A 128 21.38 6.63 -17.30
N ASP A 129 20.31 7.30 -17.69
CA ASP A 129 20.24 8.13 -18.89
C ASP A 129 20.87 9.51 -18.64
N GLU A 130 20.76 10.39 -19.64
CA GLU A 130 21.37 11.73 -19.61
C GLU A 130 20.81 12.67 -18.53
N ILE A 131 19.64 12.37 -17.98
CA ILE A 131 19.03 13.14 -16.88
C ILE A 131 19.18 12.45 -15.52
N GLY A 132 19.95 11.36 -15.45
CA GLY A 132 20.22 10.64 -14.20
C GLY A 132 19.15 9.62 -13.84
N GLU A 133 18.32 9.17 -14.78
CA GLU A 133 17.21 8.26 -14.52
C GLU A 133 17.36 6.88 -15.18
N ASN A 134 16.65 5.88 -14.66
CA ASN A 134 16.58 4.55 -15.26
C ASN A 134 15.12 4.21 -15.60
N PRO A 135 14.59 4.72 -16.73
CA PRO A 135 13.22 4.46 -17.13
C PRO A 135 12.97 2.97 -17.36
N ALA A 136 13.95 2.21 -17.88
CA ALA A 136 13.79 0.78 -18.13
C ALA A 136 13.57 -0.02 -16.83
N GLY A 137 14.35 0.28 -15.79
CA GLY A 137 14.16 -0.30 -14.45
C GLY A 137 12.82 0.08 -13.83
N MET A 138 12.40 1.34 -13.98
CA MET A 138 11.11 1.81 -13.48
C MET A 138 9.94 1.08 -14.18
N HIS A 139 9.95 1.02 -15.51
CA HIS A 139 8.92 0.29 -16.27
C HIS A 139 8.92 -1.20 -15.92
N ALA A 140 10.10 -1.80 -15.74
CA ALA A 140 10.21 -3.20 -15.36
C ALA A 140 9.53 -3.52 -14.02
N LEU A 141 9.66 -2.64 -13.02
CA LEU A 141 8.96 -2.77 -11.74
C LEU A 141 7.43 -2.77 -11.91
N TRP A 142 6.88 -1.84 -12.69
CA TRP A 142 5.43 -1.78 -12.95
C TRP A 142 4.92 -2.96 -13.79
N ILE A 143 5.75 -3.51 -14.67
CA ILE A 143 5.39 -4.74 -15.40
C ILE A 143 5.38 -5.93 -14.46
N MET A 144 6.34 -6.05 -13.54
CA MET A 144 6.35 -7.11 -12.53
C MET A 144 5.06 -7.10 -11.68
N ASP A 145 4.62 -5.92 -11.24
CA ASP A 145 3.36 -5.73 -10.52
C ASP A 145 2.15 -6.16 -11.35
N ALA A 146 2.06 -5.66 -12.59
CA ALA A 146 0.94 -5.96 -13.48
C ALA A 146 0.86 -7.43 -13.94
N LEU A 147 1.96 -8.18 -13.84
CA LEU A 147 2.01 -9.63 -14.05
C LEU A 147 1.69 -10.43 -12.77
N GLY A 148 1.38 -9.77 -11.65
CA GLY A 148 1.07 -10.44 -10.39
C GLY A 148 2.29 -10.97 -9.64
N ALA A 149 3.52 -10.65 -10.09
CA ALA A 149 4.74 -11.16 -9.47
C ALA A 149 5.01 -10.60 -8.06
N LEU A 150 4.19 -9.67 -7.57
CA LEU A 150 4.33 -9.02 -6.26
C LEU A 150 3.16 -9.36 -5.31
N ASP A 151 2.45 -10.47 -5.54
CA ASP A 151 1.23 -10.88 -4.82
C ASP A 151 1.43 -11.61 -3.47
N GLY A 152 2.62 -12.13 -3.22
CA GLY A 152 2.99 -12.84 -2.00
C GLY A 152 3.79 -14.10 -2.29
N SER A 153 3.67 -14.61 -3.51
CA SER A 153 4.14 -15.94 -3.90
C SER A 153 5.55 -15.97 -4.48
N ASN A 154 6.05 -14.84 -5.00
CA ASN A 154 7.33 -14.78 -5.70
C ASN A 154 8.41 -14.05 -4.88
N GLN A 155 9.17 -14.85 -4.13
CA GLN A 155 10.25 -14.36 -3.27
C GLN A 155 11.35 -13.60 -4.03
N GLU A 156 11.73 -14.04 -5.24
CA GLU A 156 12.78 -13.36 -6.02
C GLU A 156 12.33 -11.96 -6.45
N ALA A 157 11.08 -11.83 -6.92
CA ALA A 157 10.51 -10.55 -7.29
C ALA A 157 10.54 -9.56 -6.12
N TYR A 158 10.24 -10.03 -4.91
CA TYR A 158 10.30 -9.19 -3.71
C TYR A 158 11.71 -8.75 -3.34
N GLU A 159 12.68 -9.65 -3.41
CA GLU A 159 14.08 -9.28 -3.19
C GLU A 159 14.57 -8.25 -4.21
N VAL A 160 14.08 -8.32 -5.46
CA VAL A 160 14.37 -7.34 -6.51
C VAL A 160 13.80 -5.97 -6.13
N VAL A 161 12.53 -5.89 -5.71
CA VAL A 161 11.89 -4.64 -5.28
C VAL A 161 12.57 -4.03 -4.06
N VAL A 162 12.88 -4.83 -3.03
CA VAL A 162 13.57 -4.32 -1.83
C VAL A 162 14.96 -3.80 -2.17
N LYS A 163 15.73 -4.51 -3.00
CA LYS A 163 17.05 -4.01 -3.45
C LYS A 163 16.93 -2.70 -4.24
N ALA A 164 15.82 -2.51 -4.97
CA ALA A 164 15.56 -1.29 -5.74
C ALA A 164 15.31 -0.05 -4.88
N LEU A 165 15.02 -0.18 -3.57
CA LEU A 165 14.99 0.95 -2.63
C LEU A 165 16.35 1.68 -2.52
N GLY A 166 17.44 1.01 -2.88
CA GLY A 166 18.80 1.57 -2.92
C GLY A 166 19.31 1.87 -4.34
N HIS A 167 18.44 1.92 -5.35
CA HIS A 167 18.83 2.13 -6.74
C HIS A 167 19.35 3.55 -7.00
N ASN A 168 20.26 3.74 -7.98
CA ASN A 168 20.84 5.06 -8.27
C ASN A 168 19.82 6.09 -8.81
N SER A 169 18.82 5.64 -9.57
CA SER A 169 17.73 6.47 -10.11
C SER A 169 16.61 6.69 -9.09
N ALA A 170 16.20 7.94 -8.91
CA ALA A 170 15.13 8.32 -7.98
C ALA A 170 13.77 7.75 -8.42
N ALA A 171 13.49 7.73 -9.72
CA ALA A 171 12.25 7.15 -10.24
C ALA A 171 12.12 5.64 -9.91
N VAL A 172 13.22 4.89 -9.97
CA VAL A 172 13.24 3.47 -9.57
C VAL A 172 13.03 3.31 -8.07
N ARG A 173 13.70 4.11 -7.23
CA ARG A 173 13.49 4.07 -5.77
C ARG A 173 12.03 4.39 -5.41
N LYS A 174 11.45 5.41 -6.03
CA LYS A 174 10.03 5.79 -5.85
C LYS A 174 9.09 4.66 -6.25
N ALA A 175 9.27 4.08 -7.43
CA ALA A 175 8.45 2.96 -7.90
C ALA A 175 8.59 1.74 -6.97
N ALA A 176 9.80 1.45 -6.50
CA ALA A 176 10.04 0.37 -5.54
C ALA A 176 9.28 0.59 -4.23
N VAL A 177 9.29 1.81 -3.69
CA VAL A 177 8.52 2.19 -2.50
C VAL A 177 7.03 1.97 -2.71
N GLU A 178 6.47 2.44 -3.83
CA GLU A 178 5.04 2.34 -4.13
C GLU A 178 4.60 0.87 -4.25
N LEU A 179 5.46 0.03 -4.83
CA LEU A 179 5.23 -1.39 -5.09
C LEU A 179 5.63 -2.33 -3.94
N LEU A 180 6.14 -1.81 -2.83
CA LEU A 180 6.36 -2.64 -1.64
C LEU A 180 5.02 -3.23 -1.15
N PRO A 181 4.94 -4.54 -0.85
CA PRO A 181 3.75 -5.12 -0.24
C PRO A 181 3.40 -4.45 1.08
N VAL A 182 2.10 -4.37 1.39
CA VAL A 182 1.65 -3.83 2.68
C VAL A 182 1.84 -4.91 3.76
N SER A 183 3.01 -4.93 4.38
CA SER A 183 3.37 -5.90 5.44
C SER A 183 4.32 -5.27 6.47
N LEU A 184 4.43 -5.83 7.68
CA LEU A 184 5.44 -5.34 8.62
C LEU A 184 6.87 -5.58 8.13
N TRP A 185 7.14 -6.68 7.41
CA TRP A 185 8.46 -6.92 6.85
C TRP A 185 8.84 -5.81 5.85
N SER A 186 7.96 -5.51 4.89
CA SER A 186 8.20 -4.43 3.92
C SER A 186 8.32 -3.07 4.61
N LYS A 187 7.61 -2.84 5.72
CA LYS A 187 7.79 -1.64 6.55
C LYS A 187 9.19 -1.60 7.17
N GLU A 188 9.69 -2.71 7.72
CA GLU A 188 11.03 -2.80 8.28
C GLU A 188 12.11 -2.54 7.22
N GLU A 189 11.98 -3.13 6.03
CA GLU A 189 12.88 -2.88 4.89
C GLU A 189 12.84 -1.42 4.45
N LEU A 190 11.65 -0.83 4.30
CA LEU A 190 11.48 0.59 3.98
C LEU A 190 12.14 1.48 5.04
N MET A 191 11.89 1.21 6.32
CA MET A 191 12.43 1.98 7.45
C MET A 191 13.94 1.82 7.61
N ALA A 192 14.52 0.67 7.22
CA ALA A 192 15.95 0.41 7.24
C ALA A 192 16.68 1.01 6.02
N SER A 193 15.94 1.25 4.92
CA SER A 193 16.47 1.90 3.73
C SER A 193 16.66 3.41 3.92
N LYS A 194 17.22 4.09 2.90
CA LYS A 194 17.44 5.55 2.91
C LYS A 194 16.30 6.35 2.31
N VAL A 195 15.21 5.72 1.85
CA VAL A 195 14.13 6.39 1.10
C VAL A 195 13.36 7.43 1.92
N LEU A 196 13.33 7.30 3.25
CA LEU A 196 12.75 8.28 4.16
C LEU A 196 13.62 9.52 4.36
N THR A 197 14.90 9.45 3.98
CA THR A 197 15.89 10.52 4.03
C THR A 197 16.57 10.68 2.67
N ASP A 198 15.83 10.39 1.60
CA ASP A 198 16.35 10.37 0.23
C ASP A 198 16.85 11.76 -0.20
N GLU A 199 17.67 11.88 -1.23
CA GLU A 199 17.99 13.20 -1.79
C GLU A 199 16.80 13.78 -2.56
N ASP A 200 15.96 12.93 -3.14
CA ASP A 200 14.80 13.33 -3.92
C ASP A 200 13.54 13.46 -3.04
N PRO A 201 12.88 14.64 -3.00
CA PRO A 201 11.70 14.86 -2.16
C PRO A 201 10.47 14.04 -2.58
N GLN A 202 10.36 13.62 -3.83
CA GLN A 202 9.27 12.74 -4.29
C GLN A 202 9.45 11.31 -3.75
N VAL A 203 10.70 10.84 -3.60
CA VAL A 203 10.98 9.56 -2.95
C VAL A 203 10.63 9.62 -1.46
N ARG A 204 11.00 10.70 -0.77
CA ARG A 204 10.60 10.94 0.63
C ARG A 204 9.09 10.95 0.80
N LEU A 205 8.39 11.67 -0.08
CA LEU A 205 6.93 11.76 -0.04
C LEU A 205 6.28 10.39 -0.25
N ALA A 206 6.72 9.64 -1.27
CA ALA A 206 6.24 8.28 -1.51
C ALA A 206 6.50 7.37 -0.31
N ALA A 207 7.67 7.47 0.33
CA ALA A 207 8.01 6.66 1.50
C ALA A 207 7.12 6.94 2.70
N ILE A 208 6.84 8.22 2.99
CA ILE A 208 5.96 8.62 4.09
C ILE A 208 4.52 8.17 3.82
N LEU A 209 4.02 8.36 2.59
CA LEU A 209 2.69 7.89 2.20
C LEU A 209 2.59 6.37 2.26
N LYS A 210 3.63 5.64 1.85
CA LYS A 210 3.66 4.18 1.96
C LYS A 210 3.56 3.71 3.40
N LEU A 211 4.25 4.38 4.34
CA LEU A 211 4.08 4.11 5.77
C LEU A 211 2.64 4.31 6.27
N ALA A 212 1.83 5.14 5.60
CA ALA A 212 0.42 5.34 5.95
C ALA A 212 -0.45 4.16 5.55
N GLU A 213 -0.02 3.31 4.62
CA GLU A 213 -0.70 2.07 4.22
C GLU A 213 -0.33 0.92 5.17
N MET A 214 0.91 0.90 5.65
CA MET A 214 1.49 -0.15 6.50
C MET A 214 0.81 -0.27 7.88
N PRO A 215 0.94 -1.44 8.56
CA PRO A 215 0.41 -1.60 9.92
C PRO A 215 1.04 -0.60 10.89
N SER A 216 0.23 -0.06 11.82
CA SER A 216 0.67 0.96 12.76
C SER A 216 1.78 0.46 13.69
N SER A 217 2.68 1.35 14.12
CA SER A 217 3.59 1.06 15.23
C SER A 217 4.05 2.30 15.98
N VAL A 218 4.41 2.11 17.25
CA VAL A 218 5.04 3.15 18.08
C VAL A 218 6.33 3.66 17.43
N ASN A 219 7.14 2.78 16.85
CA ASN A 219 8.41 3.17 16.22
C ASN A 219 8.19 4.06 14.99
N THR A 220 7.17 3.77 14.17
CA THR A 220 6.78 4.63 13.04
C THR A 220 6.32 6.00 13.54
N GLY A 221 5.53 6.06 14.62
CA GLY A 221 5.12 7.32 15.24
C GLY A 221 6.31 8.17 15.73
N LYS A 222 7.28 7.55 16.41
CA LYS A 222 8.51 8.21 16.88
C LYS A 222 9.34 8.76 15.72
N LEU A 223 9.45 7.99 14.62
CA LEU A 223 10.12 8.43 13.40
C LEU A 223 9.42 9.65 12.79
N LEU A 224 8.10 9.60 12.64
CA LEU A 224 7.32 10.71 12.08
C LEU A 224 7.45 11.99 12.91
N TYR A 225 7.52 11.87 14.24
CA TYR A 225 7.81 13.02 15.10
C TYR A 225 9.19 13.59 14.80
N ARG A 226 10.23 12.75 14.69
CA ARG A 226 11.59 13.20 14.33
C ARG A 226 11.60 13.91 12.99
N LEU A 227 10.98 13.34 11.95
CA LEU A 227 10.87 13.96 10.63
C LEU A 227 10.13 15.29 10.70
N SER A 228 9.08 15.39 11.51
CA SER A 228 8.33 16.65 11.68
C SER A 228 9.18 17.78 12.26
N MET A 229 10.26 17.48 12.97
CA MET A 229 11.19 18.47 13.53
C MET A 229 12.24 18.95 12.53
N ASP A 230 12.47 18.19 11.46
CA ASP A 230 13.46 18.52 10.44
C ASP A 230 12.88 19.60 9.50
N PRO A 231 13.54 20.78 9.35
CA PRO A 231 13.07 21.85 8.49
C PRO A 231 12.85 21.45 7.03
N GLU A 232 13.60 20.47 6.50
CA GLU A 232 13.43 19.98 5.13
C GLU A 232 12.07 19.29 4.91
N TYR A 233 11.46 18.79 5.97
CA TYR A 233 10.16 18.11 5.92
C TYR A 233 9.05 19.01 6.45
N GLY A 234 9.29 19.67 7.60
CA GLY A 234 8.29 20.49 8.28
C GLY A 234 7.94 21.78 7.52
N SER A 235 8.84 22.29 6.68
CA SER A 235 8.59 23.50 5.89
C SER A 235 8.04 23.22 4.50
N ASP A 236 8.20 21.98 3.99
CA ASP A 236 7.59 21.56 2.74
C ASP A 236 6.11 21.20 2.99
N PRO A 237 5.16 21.86 2.30
CA PRO A 237 3.74 21.68 2.59
C PRO A 237 3.22 20.27 2.28
N TRP A 238 3.86 19.53 1.39
CA TRP A 238 3.44 18.18 1.00
C TRP A 238 4.03 17.13 1.94
N LEU A 239 5.33 17.23 2.27
CA LEU A 239 5.97 16.35 3.24
C LEU A 239 5.37 16.52 4.62
N SER A 240 5.15 17.76 5.07
CA SER A 240 4.48 18.05 6.34
C SER A 240 3.11 17.38 6.40
N ARG A 241 2.25 17.60 5.40
CA ARG A 241 0.92 16.97 5.34
C ARG A 241 0.97 15.45 5.31
N ALA A 242 1.91 14.86 4.57
CA ALA A 242 2.10 13.42 4.53
C ALA A 242 2.49 12.88 5.92
N ILE A 243 3.38 13.56 6.64
CA ILE A 243 3.78 13.19 8.00
C ILE A 243 2.58 13.14 8.93
N TYR A 244 1.79 14.22 9.01
CA TYR A 244 0.66 14.26 9.95
C TYR A 244 -0.47 13.32 9.57
N THR A 245 -0.72 13.13 8.27
CA THR A 245 -1.70 12.14 7.79
C THR A 245 -1.29 10.73 8.23
N THR A 246 0.00 10.40 8.08
CA THR A 246 0.57 9.12 8.53
C THR A 246 0.59 8.99 10.05
N ALA A 247 0.82 10.10 10.76
CA ALA A 247 0.87 10.14 12.21
C ALA A 247 -0.49 9.85 12.85
N VAL A 248 -1.63 10.08 12.17
CA VAL A 248 -2.96 9.73 12.71
C VAL A 248 -3.06 8.24 13.06
N ARG A 249 -2.58 7.35 12.18
CA ARG A 249 -2.55 5.89 12.40
C ARG A 249 -1.45 5.47 13.38
N ASN A 250 -0.40 6.28 13.51
CA ASN A 250 0.79 6.00 14.33
C ASN A 250 0.89 6.92 15.57
N ARG A 251 -0.25 7.45 16.03
CA ARG A 251 -0.30 8.61 16.94
C ARG A 251 0.33 8.35 18.30
N GLN A 252 0.29 7.12 18.81
CA GLN A 252 0.85 6.79 20.13
C GLN A 252 2.33 7.15 20.19
N GLY A 253 3.13 6.63 19.25
CA GLY A 253 4.56 6.92 19.20
C GLY A 253 4.87 8.38 18.91
N PHE A 254 4.05 9.05 18.11
CA PHE A 254 4.21 10.48 17.81
C PHE A 254 3.97 11.33 19.06
N MET A 255 2.87 11.09 19.77
CA MET A 255 2.50 11.80 20.99
C MET A 255 3.48 11.55 22.12
N ASP A 256 3.91 10.30 22.32
CA ASP A 256 4.91 9.95 23.34
C ASP A 256 6.20 10.72 23.11
N SER A 257 6.66 10.81 21.85
CA SER A 257 7.84 11.62 21.51
C SER A 257 7.60 13.12 21.67
N TYR A 258 6.42 13.63 21.29
CA TYR A 258 6.08 15.03 21.48
C TYR A 258 6.11 15.42 22.97
N LEU A 259 5.46 14.64 23.83
CA LEU A 259 5.39 14.91 25.28
C LEU A 259 6.76 14.79 25.95
N ALA A 260 7.58 13.82 25.53
CA ALA A 260 8.95 13.69 26.03
C ALA A 260 9.80 14.93 25.70
N SER A 261 9.61 15.54 24.53
CA SER A 261 10.28 16.78 24.14
C SER A 261 9.61 18.05 24.66
N ASN A 262 8.36 17.97 25.13
CA ASN A 262 7.56 19.09 25.61
C ASN A 262 6.89 18.74 26.96
N PRO A 263 7.67 18.56 28.05
CA PRO A 263 7.16 18.06 29.33
C PRO A 263 6.14 19.00 30.00
N ASN A 264 6.11 20.27 29.60
CA ASN A 264 5.17 21.28 30.10
C ASN A 264 3.92 21.44 29.21
N PHE A 265 3.73 20.57 28.20
CA PHE A 265 2.55 20.61 27.35
C PHE A 265 1.28 20.35 28.17
N SER A 266 0.28 21.21 28.00
CA SER A 266 -1.03 21.06 28.63
C SER A 266 -2.13 21.59 27.71
N LEU A 267 -3.34 21.06 27.87
CA LEU A 267 -4.55 21.53 27.21
C LEU A 267 -5.44 22.31 28.20
N PRO A 268 -6.29 23.24 27.74
CA PRO A 268 -6.47 23.65 26.34
C PRO A 268 -5.34 24.57 25.86
N LEU A 269 -4.96 24.48 24.58
CA LEU A 269 -4.17 25.54 23.96
C LEU A 269 -5.03 26.81 23.89
N ASP A 270 -4.43 27.98 24.06
CA ASP A 270 -5.14 29.26 24.00
C ASP A 270 -5.91 29.37 22.68
N SER A 271 -7.23 29.54 22.75
CA SER A 271 -8.12 29.60 21.58
C SER A 271 -7.86 30.82 20.68
N SER A 272 -7.14 31.83 21.16
CA SER A 272 -6.63 32.92 20.32
C SER A 272 -5.40 32.54 19.49
N ALA A 273 -4.82 31.36 19.73
CA ALA A 273 -3.56 30.91 19.16
C ALA A 273 -3.69 29.94 17.97
N PHE A 274 -4.91 29.57 17.51
CA PHE A 274 -5.08 28.64 16.38
C PHE A 274 -4.39 29.10 15.09
N GLU A 275 -4.29 30.41 14.85
CA GLU A 275 -3.57 30.99 13.70
C GLU A 275 -2.03 30.95 13.87
N THR A 276 -1.54 30.64 15.07
CA THR A 276 -0.11 30.64 15.43
C THR A 276 0.42 29.25 15.80
N LEU A 277 -0.43 28.22 15.81
CA LEU A 277 0.00 26.87 16.11
C LEU A 277 0.89 26.33 15.00
N THR A 278 1.98 25.68 15.40
CA THR A 278 2.70 24.77 14.51
C THR A 278 1.82 23.57 14.17
N ASP A 279 2.08 22.93 13.02
CA ASP A 279 1.35 21.72 12.62
C ASP A 279 1.42 20.61 13.70
N ARG A 280 2.52 20.53 14.47
CA ARG A 280 2.68 19.60 15.60
C ARG A 280 1.71 19.91 16.74
N GLU A 281 1.58 21.18 17.11
CA GLU A 281 0.66 21.61 18.17
C GLU A 281 -0.78 21.45 17.74
N ALA A 282 -1.10 21.75 16.48
CA ALA A 282 -2.41 21.48 15.90
C ALA A 282 -2.75 19.99 15.92
N PHE A 283 -1.78 19.12 15.59
CA PHE A 283 -1.94 17.67 15.70
C PHE A 283 -2.21 17.24 17.15
N MET A 284 -1.43 17.72 18.12
CA MET A 284 -1.62 17.38 19.53
C MET A 284 -2.97 17.89 20.05
N ALA A 285 -3.35 19.13 19.77
CA ALA A 285 -4.64 19.70 20.17
C ALA A 285 -5.82 18.88 19.64
N ASN A 286 -5.71 18.38 18.41
CA ASN A 286 -6.79 17.65 17.76
C ASN A 286 -6.88 16.18 18.19
N TYR A 287 -5.77 15.53 18.52
CA TYR A 287 -5.73 14.07 18.74
C TYR A 287 -5.41 13.64 20.18
N TYR A 288 -4.82 14.48 21.03
CA TYR A 288 -4.32 14.07 22.36
C TYR A 288 -5.41 13.53 23.29
N THR A 289 -6.62 14.11 23.24
CA THR A 289 -7.76 13.68 24.06
C THR A 289 -8.67 12.70 23.34
N LYS A 290 -8.42 12.43 22.05
CA LYS A 290 -9.24 11.51 21.28
C LYS A 290 -8.82 10.08 21.60
N PRO A 291 -9.78 9.18 21.89
CA PRO A 291 -9.46 7.79 22.09
C PRO A 291 -8.79 7.25 20.84
N SER A 292 -7.74 6.48 21.07
CA SER A 292 -7.07 5.76 20.01
C SER A 292 -8.04 4.77 19.33
N SER A 293 -8.05 4.63 18.00
CA SER A 293 -8.70 3.53 17.27
C SER A 293 -8.41 2.15 17.89
N ASP A 294 -7.19 1.94 18.39
CA ASP A 294 -6.81 0.71 19.09
C ASP A 294 -7.36 0.71 20.53
N GLN A 295 -7.50 1.88 21.17
CA GLN A 295 -8.13 2.03 22.48
C GLN A 295 -9.66 1.93 22.47
N ALA A 296 -10.32 2.25 21.35
CA ALA A 296 -11.75 2.01 21.17
C ALA A 296 -12.06 0.50 21.11
N VAL A 297 -11.07 -0.31 20.69
CA VAL A 297 -11.10 -1.77 20.77
C VAL A 297 -10.65 -2.27 22.16
N LEU A 298 -9.65 -1.63 22.79
CA LEU A 298 -9.20 -1.96 24.17
C LEU A 298 -10.22 -1.62 25.26
N ALA A 299 -11.13 -0.66 25.04
CA ALA A 299 -12.21 -0.33 25.98
C ALA A 299 -13.27 -1.45 26.12
N ALA A 300 -13.17 -2.52 25.33
CA ALA A 300 -14.03 -3.69 25.41
C ALA A 300 -13.40 -4.89 26.15
N SER A 301 -12.20 -4.78 26.72
CA SER A 301 -11.68 -5.82 27.63
C SER A 301 -12.11 -5.53 29.07
N SER A 302 -13.00 -6.37 29.60
CA SER A 302 -13.38 -6.36 31.00
C SER A 302 -12.15 -6.69 31.86
N GLY A 303 -11.80 -5.84 32.82
CA GLY A 303 -10.62 -5.97 33.69
C GLY A 303 -10.53 -7.21 34.59
N ASP A 304 -11.39 -8.21 34.41
CA ASP A 304 -11.43 -9.48 35.15
C ASP A 304 -10.94 -10.69 34.32
N ALA A 305 -10.56 -10.52 33.05
CA ALA A 305 -10.10 -11.63 32.20
C ALA A 305 -8.61 -11.95 32.42
N ARG A 306 -8.28 -13.23 32.63
CA ARG A 306 -6.89 -13.68 32.70
C ARG A 306 -6.26 -13.69 31.31
N GLN A 307 -5.21 -12.89 31.14
CA GLN A 307 -4.53 -12.77 29.86
C GLN A 307 -3.49 -13.89 29.66
N ILE A 308 -3.54 -14.53 28.49
CA ILE A 308 -2.55 -15.51 28.01
C ILE A 308 -1.98 -14.99 26.69
N ASN A 309 -0.67 -14.76 26.63
CA ASN A 309 -0.02 -14.34 25.39
C ASN A 309 0.49 -15.58 24.66
N ILE A 310 0.17 -15.70 23.37
CA ILE A 310 0.62 -16.78 22.50
C ILE A 310 1.18 -16.13 21.24
N SER A 311 2.36 -16.56 20.81
CA SER A 311 3.00 -16.10 19.59
C SER A 311 3.32 -17.27 18.65
N VAL A 312 3.39 -17.00 17.35
CA VAL A 312 3.98 -17.94 16.39
C VAL A 312 5.51 -17.85 16.47
N ILE A 313 6.20 -19.00 16.44
CA ILE A 313 7.65 -19.06 16.27
C ILE A 313 7.95 -18.97 14.77
N LYS A 314 8.60 -17.88 14.34
CA LYS A 314 8.94 -17.61 12.93
C LYS A 314 9.58 -18.83 12.25
N ASN A 315 9.08 -19.18 11.06
CA ASN A 315 9.55 -20.24 10.19
C ASN A 315 9.49 -21.66 10.80
N GLN A 316 8.73 -21.88 11.87
CA GLN A 316 8.67 -23.19 12.55
C GLN A 316 7.29 -23.82 12.59
N MET A 317 6.23 -23.13 12.15
CA MET A 317 4.83 -23.59 12.22
C MET A 317 4.50 -24.12 13.62
N LYS A 318 4.84 -23.34 14.66
CA LYS A 318 4.65 -23.69 16.07
C LYS A 318 4.21 -22.47 16.84
N TYR A 319 3.42 -22.70 17.88
CA TYR A 319 3.24 -21.73 18.94
C TYR A 319 4.48 -21.70 19.85
N ASP A 320 4.75 -20.54 20.44
CA ASP A 320 5.83 -20.32 21.41
C ASP A 320 5.60 -21.07 22.73
N ILE A 321 4.34 -21.34 23.07
CA ILE A 321 3.94 -22.17 24.20
C ILE A 321 3.35 -23.51 23.76
N LYS A 322 3.63 -24.55 24.53
CA LYS A 322 3.07 -25.91 24.32
C LYS A 322 1.83 -26.18 25.16
N ASP A 323 1.73 -25.50 26.30
CA ASP A 323 0.58 -25.61 27.18
C ASP A 323 0.41 -24.40 28.09
N PHE A 324 -0.80 -24.23 28.61
CA PHE A 324 -1.13 -23.30 29.69
C PHE A 324 -2.31 -23.85 30.50
N THR A 325 -2.45 -23.38 31.74
CA THR A 325 -3.47 -23.88 32.69
C THR A 325 -4.43 -22.78 33.10
N VAL A 326 -5.74 -23.06 33.08
CA VAL A 326 -6.83 -22.16 33.50
C VAL A 326 -7.80 -22.89 34.44
N LYS A 327 -8.54 -22.15 35.28
CA LYS A 327 -9.57 -22.73 36.16
C LYS A 327 -10.87 -22.93 35.39
N ALA A 328 -11.63 -23.96 35.74
CA ALA A 328 -12.96 -24.20 35.18
C ALA A 328 -13.85 -22.95 35.35
N GLY A 329 -14.42 -22.46 34.24
CA GLY A 329 -15.27 -21.27 34.24
C GLY A 329 -14.56 -19.91 34.36
N GLU A 330 -13.22 -19.87 34.37
CA GLU A 330 -12.43 -18.64 34.36
C GLU A 330 -12.62 -17.86 33.05
N THR A 331 -12.74 -16.53 33.10
CA THR A 331 -12.71 -15.69 31.90
C THR A 331 -11.27 -15.52 31.44
N VAL A 332 -10.97 -15.88 30.20
CA VAL A 332 -9.62 -15.92 29.63
C VAL A 332 -9.59 -15.03 28.38
N GLU A 333 -8.53 -14.24 28.23
CA GLU A 333 -8.22 -13.51 27.00
C GLU A 333 -6.90 -14.02 26.42
N ILE A 334 -6.96 -14.64 25.25
CA ILE A 334 -5.75 -14.97 24.48
C ILE A 334 -5.39 -13.77 23.62
N VAL A 335 -4.16 -13.28 23.76
CA VAL A 335 -3.54 -12.34 22.83
C VAL A 335 -2.64 -13.14 21.91
N PHE A 336 -3.11 -13.34 20.68
CA PHE A 336 -2.41 -14.15 19.69
C PHE A 336 -1.68 -13.26 18.68
N THR A 337 -0.36 -13.34 18.68
CA THR A 337 0.53 -12.58 17.80
C THR A 337 1.13 -13.49 16.75
N ASN A 338 1.02 -13.10 15.47
CA ASN A 338 1.63 -13.84 14.39
C ASN A 338 2.85 -13.09 13.82
N PRO A 339 4.08 -13.21 14.34
CA PRO A 339 5.23 -12.53 13.76
C PRO A 339 5.78 -13.21 12.48
N ASP A 340 5.16 -14.30 12.01
CA ASP A 340 5.62 -15.08 10.86
C ASP A 340 5.15 -14.47 9.53
N PHE A 341 5.75 -14.90 8.42
CA PHE A 341 5.35 -14.49 7.06
C PHE A 341 4.13 -15.27 6.55
N MET A 342 3.82 -16.42 7.16
CA MET A 342 2.62 -17.21 6.89
C MET A 342 1.46 -16.77 7.78
N GLN A 343 0.23 -16.94 7.31
CA GLN A 343 -0.97 -16.69 8.12
C GLN A 343 -1.19 -17.85 9.11
N HIS A 344 -1.68 -17.52 10.29
CA HIS A 344 -2.01 -18.51 11.31
C HIS A 344 -3.31 -18.14 12.02
N ASN A 345 -4.06 -19.13 12.48
CA ASN A 345 -5.18 -18.95 13.40
C ASN A 345 -4.92 -19.76 14.68
N LEU A 346 -5.81 -19.63 15.66
CA LEU A 346 -5.81 -20.43 16.87
C LEU A 346 -7.23 -20.85 17.19
N LEU A 347 -7.46 -22.15 17.24
CA LEU A 347 -8.73 -22.77 17.61
C LEU A 347 -8.52 -23.56 18.90
N ILE A 348 -9.46 -23.46 19.84
CA ILE A 348 -9.56 -24.33 21.02
C ILE A 348 -10.64 -25.36 20.74
N ILE A 349 -10.34 -26.64 20.92
CA ILE A 349 -11.21 -27.75 20.52
C ILE A 349 -11.53 -28.67 21.68
N GLN A 350 -12.56 -29.49 21.50
CA GLN A 350 -12.96 -30.50 22.49
C GLN A 350 -11.85 -31.56 22.72
N PRO A 351 -11.77 -32.15 23.93
CA PRO A 351 -10.79 -33.18 24.25
C PRO A 351 -10.88 -34.37 23.29
N GLY A 352 -9.72 -34.83 22.79
CA GLY A 352 -9.62 -35.99 21.89
C GLY A 352 -10.18 -35.77 20.48
N GLN A 353 -10.42 -34.53 20.06
CA GLN A 353 -11.00 -34.21 18.73
C GLN A 353 -9.98 -33.63 17.73
N LEU A 354 -8.68 -33.72 17.99
CA LEU A 354 -7.65 -33.11 17.13
C LEU A 354 -7.71 -33.66 15.69
N GLU A 355 -7.84 -34.97 15.55
CA GLU A 355 -7.88 -35.66 14.25
C GLU A 355 -9.18 -35.33 13.48
N VAL A 356 -10.30 -35.21 14.19
CA VAL A 356 -11.60 -34.84 13.59
C VAL A 356 -11.56 -33.42 13.05
N VAL A 357 -11.06 -32.47 13.86
CA VAL A 357 -10.92 -31.07 13.45
C VAL A 357 -9.86 -30.92 12.36
N GLY A 358 -8.75 -31.66 12.46
CA GLY A 358 -7.69 -31.68 11.45
C GLY A 358 -8.17 -32.18 10.08
N ALA A 359 -8.96 -33.26 10.05
CA ALA A 359 -9.57 -33.76 8.82
C ALA A 359 -10.54 -32.74 8.20
N ALA A 360 -11.37 -32.07 9.02
CA ALA A 360 -12.26 -31.02 8.56
C ALA A 360 -11.50 -29.77 8.06
N ALA A 361 -10.35 -29.45 8.67
CA ALA A 361 -9.46 -28.39 8.20
C ALA A 361 -8.83 -28.72 6.84
N ASP A 362 -8.39 -29.97 6.64
CA ASP A 362 -7.85 -30.43 5.36
C ASP A 362 -8.93 -30.40 4.25
N GLU A 363 -10.19 -30.71 4.57
CA GLU A 363 -11.31 -30.57 3.64
C GLU A 363 -11.57 -29.11 3.30
N LEU A 364 -11.62 -28.23 4.31
CA LEU A 364 -11.82 -26.79 4.13
C LEU A 364 -10.69 -26.14 3.31
N ALA A 365 -9.45 -26.62 3.46
CA ALA A 365 -8.31 -26.16 2.68
C ALA A 365 -8.44 -26.42 1.17
N ARG A 366 -9.30 -27.37 0.75
CA ARG A 366 -9.59 -27.64 -0.67
C ARG A 366 -10.78 -26.85 -1.20
N SER A 367 -11.49 -26.16 -0.32
CA SER A 367 -12.66 -25.36 -0.69
C SER A 367 -12.23 -24.00 -1.24
N PRO A 368 -12.82 -23.51 -2.35
CA PRO A 368 -12.48 -22.20 -2.90
C PRO A 368 -12.80 -21.03 -1.97
N ASP A 369 -13.67 -21.23 -0.97
CA ASP A 369 -14.05 -20.24 0.05
C ASP A 369 -13.33 -20.42 1.40
N GLY A 370 -12.27 -21.26 1.45
CA GLY A 370 -11.54 -21.57 2.69
C GLY A 370 -10.94 -20.33 3.38
N ALA A 371 -10.40 -19.40 2.60
CA ALA A 371 -9.83 -18.15 3.10
C ALA A 371 -10.90 -17.21 3.68
N GLU A 372 -12.06 -17.08 3.02
CA GLU A 372 -13.20 -16.28 3.51
C GLU A 372 -13.71 -16.81 4.86
N LYS A 373 -13.64 -18.13 5.05
CA LYS A 373 -13.98 -18.81 6.30
C LYS A 373 -12.84 -18.82 7.33
N ASN A 374 -11.76 -18.05 7.11
CA ASN A 374 -10.59 -17.97 7.99
C ASN A 374 -9.93 -19.34 8.27
N TYR A 375 -10.16 -20.31 7.39
CA TYR A 375 -9.83 -21.72 7.60
C TYR A 375 -10.34 -22.30 8.93
N VAL A 376 -11.48 -21.82 9.45
CA VAL A 376 -12.12 -22.35 10.67
C VAL A 376 -13.23 -23.33 10.29
N PRO A 377 -13.08 -24.64 10.55
CA PRO A 377 -14.13 -25.62 10.30
C PRO A 377 -15.38 -25.34 11.15
N GLN A 378 -16.54 -25.28 10.50
CA GLN A 378 -17.83 -25.02 11.16
C GLN A 378 -18.44 -26.31 11.74
N ILE A 379 -17.76 -26.88 12.74
CA ILE A 379 -18.16 -28.14 13.41
C ILE A 379 -18.21 -27.96 14.93
N PRO A 380 -19.07 -28.69 15.67
CA PRO A 380 -19.28 -28.47 17.10
C PRO A 380 -18.06 -28.78 17.98
N GLN A 381 -17.06 -29.47 17.45
CA GLN A 381 -15.81 -29.79 18.13
C GLN A 381 -14.90 -28.56 18.30
N VAL A 382 -15.10 -27.50 17.51
CA VAL A 382 -14.42 -26.21 17.68
C VAL A 382 -15.17 -25.38 18.70
N LEU A 383 -14.55 -25.12 19.86
CA LEU A 383 -15.18 -24.40 20.97
C LEU A 383 -15.00 -22.88 20.84
N TYR A 384 -13.77 -22.46 20.53
CA TYR A 384 -13.38 -21.05 20.41
C TYR A 384 -12.36 -20.90 19.28
N ASN A 385 -12.32 -19.76 18.63
CA ASN A 385 -11.37 -19.51 17.54
C ASN A 385 -11.04 -18.03 17.38
N THR A 386 -9.85 -17.76 16.88
CA THR A 386 -9.50 -16.47 16.28
C THR A 386 -9.88 -16.46 14.79
N PRO A 387 -10.04 -15.29 14.17
CA PRO A 387 -9.92 -15.18 12.71
C PRO A 387 -8.52 -15.59 12.26
N LEU A 388 -8.33 -15.67 10.94
CA LEU A 388 -7.03 -15.87 10.35
C LEU A 388 -6.18 -14.61 10.58
N VAL A 389 -5.00 -14.78 11.15
CA VAL A 389 -4.13 -13.69 11.56
C VAL A 389 -3.06 -13.49 10.51
N ASP A 390 -3.09 -12.34 9.87
CA ASP A 390 -2.09 -11.93 8.89
C ASP A 390 -0.69 -11.81 9.49
N PRO A 391 0.35 -11.89 8.65
CA PRO A 391 1.72 -11.62 9.04
C PRO A 391 1.86 -10.34 9.84
N ASN A 392 2.37 -10.52 11.04
CA ASN A 392 2.66 -9.55 12.08
C ASN A 392 1.46 -8.77 12.65
N ASN A 393 0.25 -9.32 12.51
CA ASN A 393 -0.91 -8.85 13.24
C ASN A 393 -1.03 -9.52 14.62
N THR A 394 -1.81 -8.88 15.49
CA THR A 394 -2.19 -9.41 16.79
C THR A 394 -3.71 -9.38 16.89
N VAL A 395 -4.30 -10.48 17.30
CA VAL A 395 -5.75 -10.58 17.57
C VAL A 395 -5.97 -10.99 19.02
N ARG A 396 -7.17 -10.73 19.52
CA ARG A 396 -7.60 -11.13 20.87
C ARG A 396 -8.79 -12.06 20.78
N LEU A 397 -8.77 -13.11 21.59
CA LEU A 397 -9.87 -14.05 21.76
C LEU A 397 -10.25 -14.11 23.24
N THR A 398 -11.41 -13.59 23.58
CA THR A 398 -11.96 -13.63 24.94
C THR A 398 -13.04 -14.70 25.03
N PHE A 399 -12.90 -15.61 25.98
CA PHE A 399 -13.83 -16.71 26.20
C PHE A 399 -13.90 -17.11 27.67
N LYS A 400 -14.93 -17.88 28.02
CA LYS A 400 -15.05 -18.50 29.35
C LYS A 400 -14.53 -19.93 29.25
N ALA A 401 -13.53 -20.28 30.05
CA ALA A 401 -12.96 -21.62 30.08
C ALA A 401 -14.07 -22.67 30.35
N PRO A 402 -14.01 -23.85 29.70
CA PRO A 402 -14.96 -24.91 29.92
C PRO A 402 -15.15 -25.25 31.41
N SER A 403 -16.35 -25.65 31.81
CA SER A 403 -16.63 -26.04 33.20
C SER A 403 -16.12 -27.43 33.55
N GLN A 404 -15.92 -28.29 32.54
CA GLN A 404 -15.38 -29.64 32.74
C GLN A 404 -13.85 -29.61 32.75
N PRO A 405 -13.20 -30.06 33.84
CA PRO A 405 -11.76 -30.24 33.86
C PRO A 405 -11.30 -31.23 32.78
N GLY A 406 -10.12 -30.97 32.20
CA GLY A 406 -9.56 -31.80 31.15
C GLY A 406 -8.56 -31.04 30.27
N ASP A 407 -8.00 -31.77 29.32
CA ASP A 407 -7.03 -31.26 28.36
C ASP A 407 -7.74 -30.90 27.06
N TYR A 408 -7.79 -29.60 26.76
CA TYR A 408 -8.41 -29.04 25.57
C TYR A 408 -7.30 -28.62 24.60
N PRO A 409 -7.16 -29.29 23.44
CA PRO A 409 -6.15 -28.89 22.48
C PRO A 409 -6.42 -27.50 21.93
N PHE A 410 -5.36 -26.74 21.67
CA PHE A 410 -5.40 -25.58 20.79
C PHE A 410 -4.57 -25.85 19.53
N VAL A 411 -5.04 -25.40 18.37
CA VAL A 411 -4.50 -25.83 17.06
C VAL A 411 -4.65 -24.74 16.00
N CYS A 412 -3.69 -24.67 15.08
CA CYS A 412 -3.77 -23.87 13.86
C CYS A 412 -4.35 -24.73 12.72
N THR A 413 -5.43 -24.29 12.10
CA THR A 413 -6.10 -24.99 10.98
C THR A 413 -5.83 -24.35 9.63
N PHE A 414 -4.93 -23.36 9.54
CA PHE A 414 -4.39 -22.94 8.25
C PHE A 414 -3.82 -24.17 7.51
N PRO A 415 -3.96 -24.27 6.18
CA PRO A 415 -3.72 -25.50 5.43
C PRO A 415 -2.42 -26.23 5.82
N GLY A 416 -2.56 -27.47 6.31
CA GLY A 416 -1.45 -28.34 6.70
C GLY A 416 -0.86 -28.12 8.10
N HIS A 417 -1.16 -27.01 8.79
CA HIS A 417 -0.49 -26.63 10.04
C HIS A 417 -0.88 -27.49 11.25
N TRP A 418 -2.11 -28.01 11.29
CA TRP A 418 -2.68 -28.68 12.48
C TRP A 418 -1.88 -29.88 12.99
N ARG A 419 -1.11 -30.53 12.11
CA ARG A 419 -0.26 -31.69 12.41
C ARG A 419 0.93 -31.35 13.31
N LEU A 420 1.44 -30.12 13.21
CA LEU A 420 2.66 -29.66 13.88
C LEU A 420 2.43 -28.49 14.83
N MET A 421 1.38 -27.71 14.58
CA MET A 421 1.07 -26.45 15.26
C MET A 421 -0.11 -26.63 16.20
N ASN A 422 0.12 -27.32 17.30
CA ASN A 422 -0.87 -27.53 18.37
C ASN A 422 -0.21 -27.53 19.75
N GLY A 423 -1.03 -27.36 20.78
CA GLY A 423 -0.68 -27.42 22.19
C GLY A 423 -1.90 -27.72 23.06
N ILE A 424 -1.76 -27.65 24.38
CA ILE A 424 -2.82 -28.03 25.33
C ILE A 424 -3.19 -26.89 26.29
N MET A 425 -4.46 -26.51 26.32
CA MET A 425 -5.05 -25.76 27.43
C MET A 425 -5.56 -26.75 28.48
N ARG A 426 -4.97 -26.74 29.67
CA ARG A 426 -5.43 -27.58 30.81
C ARG A 426 -6.44 -26.81 31.64
N VAL A 427 -7.64 -27.37 31.76
CA VAL A 427 -8.68 -26.84 32.64
C VAL A 427 -8.65 -27.63 33.94
N THR A 428 -8.33 -26.97 35.06
CA THR A 428 -8.35 -27.57 36.39
C THR A 428 -9.67 -27.30 37.10
N GLY A 429 -10.06 -28.22 37.98
CA GLY A 429 -11.18 -27.96 38.90
C GLY A 429 -10.91 -26.71 39.73
N SER A 430 -11.95 -25.92 39.99
CA SER A 430 -11.90 -24.88 41.01
C SER A 430 -11.47 -25.53 42.32
N GLU A 431 -10.39 -25.06 42.94
CA GLU A 431 -10.05 -25.50 44.29
C GLU A 431 -11.30 -25.31 45.17
N VAL A 432 -11.79 -26.44 45.70
CA VAL A 432 -12.77 -26.42 46.78
C VAL A 432 -12.00 -25.93 47.99
N ASN A 433 -12.34 -24.72 48.47
CA ASN A 433 -11.83 -24.17 49.72
C ASN A 433 -11.94 -25.17 50.88
#